data_AF-A0A5N6ZC19-F1
#
_entry.id   AF-A0A5N6ZC19-F1
#
_cell.length_a   1.000
_cell.length_b   1.000
_cell.length_c   1.000
_cell.angle_alpha   90.00
_cell.angle_beta   90.00
_cell.angle_gamma   90.00
#
_symmetry.space_group_name_H-M   'P 1'
#
loop_
_entity.id
_entity.type
_entity.pdbx_description
1 polymer ?
#
loop_
_entity_poly.entity_id
_entity_poly.type
_entity_poly.pdbx_seq_one_letter_code
_entity_poly.pdbx_strand_id
1 'polypeptide(L)'
;MSSPFETLPNELLDEIISNLSSLPPSLAKLHQPPRGNIVKSGSRDLKNLSRTSSRLLEVTRPRLFSYVCFDLQDVDEFLSFVSALDLARHVISAVVRGRHSPDDREGPFWWRRVLSRLDPQRITVIAPPSFIGKMMGAQIFEGHSWAFEVPLQILQLERITRNFDPAPVSHLERCSTLLEAGKWSSLLFNESSSLKAYNHYEYFLFQVPSMFSKWGSLTHIKHRSQKLTLPLALNKLTSFRYTAVFPFSNHVKLVLNVVELMENLRSLSVQLAPSKGDKATELEQRGSMDPSDPWMEIATGYSLIGHSVRDLGNRSSLVVFRACDYAFDPLRPELSSILGDILDDSEWIHDGQGTWTKKDFKSGNFAAARVKAIV
;
A
#
# COMPACT_ATOMS: atom_id res chain seq x y z
N MET A 1 -5.88 -50.26 2.64
CA MET A 1 -4.48 -49.98 3.04
C MET A 1 -4.35 -48.48 3.19
N SER A 2 -4.04 -47.98 4.38
CA SER A 2 -3.76 -46.54 4.57
C SER A 2 -2.48 -46.21 3.82
N SER A 3 -2.47 -45.09 3.09
CA SER A 3 -1.23 -44.63 2.48
C SER A 3 -0.21 -44.33 3.59
N PRO A 4 1.09 -44.52 3.37
CA PRO A 4 2.12 -44.17 4.36
C PRO A 4 2.06 -42.68 4.73
N PHE A 5 1.53 -41.84 3.82
CA PHE A 5 1.30 -40.41 4.07
C PHE A 5 0.24 -40.17 5.17
N GLU A 6 -0.79 -41.01 5.25
CA GLU A 6 -1.81 -40.97 6.30
C GLU A 6 -1.31 -41.53 7.66
N THR A 7 -0.08 -42.05 7.73
CA THR A 7 0.53 -42.51 8.99
C THR A 7 1.43 -41.46 9.64
N LEU A 8 1.75 -40.37 8.93
CA LEU A 8 2.58 -39.30 9.45
C LEU A 8 1.88 -38.54 10.58
N PRO A 9 2.59 -38.08 11.62
CA PRO A 9 2.07 -37.13 12.62
C PRO A 9 1.65 -35.79 12.00
N ASN A 10 0.75 -35.06 12.65
CA ASN A 10 0.24 -33.78 12.16
C ASN A 10 1.33 -32.70 12.06
N GLU A 11 2.36 -32.79 12.89
CA GLU A 11 3.50 -31.88 12.90
C GLU A 11 4.34 -32.02 11.63
N LEU A 12 4.57 -33.26 11.19
CA LEU A 12 5.29 -33.51 9.93
C LEU A 12 4.43 -33.12 8.72
N LEU A 13 3.12 -33.33 8.80
CA LEU A 13 2.20 -32.85 7.77
C LEU A 13 2.20 -31.31 7.70
N ASP A 14 2.16 -30.61 8.83
CA ASP A 14 2.22 -29.14 8.83
C ASP A 14 3.55 -28.62 8.26
N GLU A 15 4.67 -29.28 8.54
CA GLU A 15 5.96 -28.93 7.96
C GLU A 15 5.99 -29.16 6.44
N ILE A 16 5.41 -30.25 5.94
CA ILE A 16 5.28 -30.47 4.49
C ILE A 16 4.41 -29.37 3.86
N ILE A 17 3.28 -29.05 4.50
CA ILE A 17 2.35 -28.00 4.04
C ILE A 17 3.01 -26.62 4.09
N SER A 18 3.87 -26.35 5.07
CA SER A 18 4.61 -25.10 5.20
C SER A 18 5.51 -24.87 3.98
N ASN A 19 6.18 -25.92 3.50
CA ASN A 19 7.03 -25.89 2.31
C ASN A 19 6.25 -25.75 1.00
N LEU A 20 4.96 -26.10 0.98
CA LEU A 20 4.05 -25.86 -0.15
C LEU A 20 3.39 -24.47 -0.09
N SER A 21 3.49 -23.77 1.03
CA SER A 21 2.89 -22.45 1.22
C SER A 21 3.78 -21.38 0.59
N SER A 22 3.19 -20.52 -0.23
CA SER A 22 3.86 -19.35 -0.79
C SER A 22 3.31 -18.05 -0.19
N LEU A 23 4.12 -16.99 -0.20
CA LEU A 23 3.61 -15.64 0.07
C LEU A 23 2.44 -15.31 -0.88
N PRO A 24 1.47 -14.49 -0.44
CA PRO A 24 0.34 -14.13 -1.27
C PRO A 24 0.81 -13.32 -2.48
N PRO A 25 0.31 -13.61 -3.69
CA PRO A 25 0.74 -12.95 -4.92
C PRO A 25 0.45 -11.45 -4.94
N SER A 26 -0.47 -10.98 -4.08
CA SER A 26 -0.79 -9.57 -3.92
C SER A 26 0.42 -8.75 -3.50
N LEU A 27 1.26 -9.26 -2.58
CA LEU A 27 2.41 -8.53 -2.05
C LEU A 27 3.40 -8.11 -3.13
N ALA A 28 3.76 -9.05 -4.00
CA ALA A 28 4.71 -8.82 -5.08
C ALA A 28 4.16 -7.87 -6.16
N LYS A 29 2.84 -7.58 -6.17
CA LYS A 29 2.16 -6.83 -7.24
C LYS A 29 1.60 -5.48 -6.79
N LEU A 30 1.80 -5.06 -5.53
CA LEU A 30 1.25 -3.80 -5.01
C LEU A 30 1.81 -2.56 -5.70
N HIS A 31 3.02 -2.64 -6.26
CA HIS A 31 3.70 -1.56 -6.97
C HIS A 31 3.40 -1.53 -8.47
N GLN A 32 2.70 -2.55 -8.98
CA GLN A 32 2.30 -2.65 -10.39
C GLN A 32 0.99 -1.88 -10.62
N PRO A 33 0.60 -1.61 -11.87
CA PRO A 33 -0.68 -0.97 -12.17
C PRO A 33 -1.87 -1.65 -11.44
N PRO A 34 -2.73 -0.90 -10.74
CA PRO A 34 -3.86 -1.44 -10.00
C PRO A 34 -4.79 -2.28 -10.88
N ARG A 35 -4.92 -3.58 -10.56
CA ARG A 35 -5.76 -4.53 -11.31
C ARG A 35 -6.47 -5.50 -10.37
N GLY A 36 -7.67 -5.97 -10.70
CA GLY A 36 -8.39 -6.96 -9.87
C GLY A 36 -7.71 -8.34 -9.78
N ASN A 37 -6.68 -8.61 -10.59
CA ASN A 37 -6.00 -9.90 -10.66
C ASN A 37 -4.73 -10.00 -9.79
N ILE A 38 -4.44 -9.04 -8.90
CA ILE A 38 -3.23 -9.11 -8.04
C ILE A 38 -3.21 -10.39 -7.19
N VAL A 39 -4.39 -10.90 -6.85
CA VAL A 39 -4.59 -12.09 -6.02
C VAL A 39 -4.43 -13.42 -6.78
N LYS A 40 -4.28 -13.39 -8.10
CA LYS A 40 -4.13 -14.62 -8.91
C LYS A 40 -2.73 -15.21 -8.72
N SER A 41 -2.69 -16.47 -8.28
CA SER A 41 -1.50 -17.34 -8.26
C SER A 41 -1.64 -18.43 -9.33
N GLY A 42 -0.51 -18.85 -9.90
CA GLY A 42 -0.45 -20.03 -10.78
C GLY A 42 -0.45 -21.35 -10.01
N SER A 43 0.01 -21.35 -8.75
CA SER A 43 -0.01 -22.54 -7.90
C SER A 43 -1.40 -22.78 -7.31
N ARG A 44 -1.76 -24.06 -7.19
CA ARG A 44 -2.98 -24.55 -6.54
C ARG A 44 -2.66 -25.63 -5.51
N ASP A 45 -1.42 -25.70 -5.03
CA ASP A 45 -0.90 -26.86 -4.30
C ASP A 45 -1.69 -27.14 -3.03
N LEU A 46 -1.92 -26.11 -2.20
CA LEU A 46 -2.74 -26.23 -0.98
C LEU A 46 -4.21 -26.56 -1.28
N LYS A 47 -4.76 -26.07 -2.40
CA LYS A 47 -6.15 -26.38 -2.82
C LYS A 47 -6.28 -27.82 -3.32
N ASN A 48 -5.24 -28.34 -3.98
CA ASN A 48 -5.20 -29.71 -4.43
C ASN A 48 -5.02 -30.65 -3.24
N LEU A 49 -4.10 -30.32 -2.33
CA LEU A 49 -3.86 -31.09 -1.12
C LEU A 49 -5.10 -31.19 -0.24
N SER A 50 -5.83 -30.08 -0.04
CA SER A 50 -7.05 -30.08 0.78
C SER A 50 -8.21 -30.90 0.20
N ARG A 51 -8.09 -31.41 -1.03
CA ARG A 51 -9.12 -32.25 -1.68
C ARG A 51 -8.80 -33.75 -1.62
N THR A 52 -7.66 -34.13 -1.06
CA THR A 52 -7.19 -35.53 -1.07
C THR A 52 -7.84 -36.38 0.03
N SER A 53 -7.91 -35.87 1.27
CA SER A 53 -8.58 -36.51 2.40
C SER A 53 -9.15 -35.48 3.38
N SER A 54 -10.09 -35.90 4.23
CA SER A 54 -10.67 -35.04 5.29
C SER A 54 -9.61 -34.58 6.29
N ARG A 55 -8.67 -35.45 6.65
CA ARG A 55 -7.56 -35.12 7.54
C ARG A 55 -6.64 -34.06 6.91
N LEU A 56 -6.28 -34.22 5.64
CA LEU A 56 -5.44 -33.23 4.96
C LEU A 56 -6.17 -31.90 4.75
N LEU A 57 -7.50 -31.92 4.54
CA LEU A 57 -8.32 -30.71 4.56
C LEU A 57 -8.20 -29.98 5.90
N GLU A 58 -8.33 -30.68 7.03
CA GLU A 58 -8.26 -30.09 8.37
C GLU A 58 -6.89 -29.46 8.65
N VAL A 59 -5.80 -30.18 8.38
CA VAL A 59 -4.43 -29.67 8.63
C VAL A 59 -4.06 -28.55 7.65
N THR A 60 -4.57 -28.56 6.41
CA THR A 60 -4.26 -27.53 5.40
C THR A 60 -5.06 -26.25 5.60
N ARG A 61 -6.26 -26.33 6.20
CA ARG A 61 -7.22 -25.21 6.31
C ARG A 61 -6.62 -23.93 6.90
N PRO A 62 -5.83 -23.96 8.01
CA PRO A 62 -5.22 -22.75 8.57
C PRO A 62 -4.37 -21.97 7.56
N ARG A 63 -3.53 -22.68 6.78
CA ARG A 63 -2.62 -22.07 5.80
C ARG A 63 -3.35 -21.67 4.52
N LEU A 64 -4.32 -22.48 4.08
CA LEU A 64 -5.13 -22.19 2.89
C LEU A 64 -5.93 -20.88 3.03
N PHE A 65 -6.46 -20.61 4.22
CA PHE A 65 -7.27 -19.41 4.51
C PHE A 65 -6.49 -18.32 5.25
N SER A 66 -5.16 -18.40 5.31
CA SER A 66 -4.31 -17.35 5.87
C SER A 66 -4.38 -16.04 5.08
N TYR A 67 -4.65 -16.13 3.78
CA TYR A 67 -4.76 -14.98 2.88
C TYR A 67 -6.09 -15.05 2.13
N VAL A 68 -7.01 -14.15 2.45
CA VAL A 68 -8.37 -14.16 1.90
C VAL A 68 -8.56 -13.00 0.92
N CYS A 69 -9.49 -13.20 -0.01
CA CYS A 69 -9.95 -12.16 -0.90
C CYS A 69 -11.46 -12.22 -1.08
N PHE A 70 -12.13 -11.07 -1.02
CA PHE A 70 -13.56 -10.95 -1.28
C PHE A 70 -13.87 -9.64 -2.02
N ASP A 71 -15.01 -9.58 -2.70
CA ASP A 71 -15.54 -8.34 -3.26
C ASP A 71 -16.40 -7.63 -2.18
N LEU A 72 -16.47 -6.30 -2.21
CA LEU A 72 -17.21 -5.51 -1.20
C LEU A 72 -18.69 -5.86 -1.10
N GLN A 73 -19.28 -6.35 -2.19
CA GLN A 73 -20.67 -6.77 -2.27
C GLN A 73 -20.93 -8.06 -1.47
N ASP A 74 -19.89 -8.88 -1.29
CA ASP A 74 -19.99 -10.22 -0.71
C ASP A 74 -19.53 -10.23 0.75
N VAL A 75 -19.41 -9.08 1.41
CA VAL A 75 -18.88 -8.97 2.80
C VAL A 75 -19.66 -9.87 3.75
N ASP A 76 -20.99 -9.89 3.67
CA ASP A 76 -21.83 -10.65 4.59
C ASP A 76 -21.74 -12.17 4.34
N GLU A 77 -21.71 -12.58 3.07
CA GLU A 77 -21.49 -13.99 2.67
C GLU A 77 -20.11 -14.46 3.12
N PHE A 78 -19.08 -13.64 2.87
CA PHE A 78 -17.71 -13.92 3.29
C PHE A 78 -17.60 -14.08 4.82
N LEU A 79 -18.19 -13.17 5.59
CA LEU A 79 -18.16 -13.28 7.06
C LEU A 79 -18.94 -14.48 7.56
N SER A 80 -20.06 -14.84 6.92
CA SER A 80 -20.83 -16.04 7.22
C SER A 80 -20.01 -17.30 6.95
N PHE A 81 -19.31 -17.37 5.83
CA PHE A 81 -18.37 -18.44 5.48
C PHE A 81 -17.23 -18.57 6.50
N VAL A 82 -16.59 -17.45 6.87
CA VAL A 82 -15.53 -17.42 7.88
C VAL A 82 -16.03 -17.95 9.23
N SER A 83 -17.23 -17.54 9.63
CA SER A 83 -17.82 -17.96 10.91
C SER A 83 -18.20 -19.45 10.89
N ALA A 84 -18.78 -19.94 9.79
CA ALA A 84 -19.21 -21.32 9.67
C ALA A 84 -18.05 -22.32 9.75
N LEU A 85 -16.85 -21.90 9.36
CA LEU A 85 -15.64 -22.73 9.32
C LEU A 85 -14.60 -22.37 10.40
N ASP A 86 -14.95 -21.51 11.37
CA ASP A 86 -14.07 -20.99 12.42
C ASP A 86 -12.71 -20.47 11.90
N LEU A 87 -12.74 -19.76 10.76
CA LEU A 87 -11.51 -19.33 10.07
C LEU A 87 -10.91 -18.05 10.63
N ALA A 88 -11.61 -17.32 11.49
CA ALA A 88 -11.26 -15.96 11.88
C ALA A 88 -9.83 -15.82 12.41
N ARG A 89 -9.41 -16.75 13.27
CA ARG A 89 -8.05 -16.81 13.86
C ARG A 89 -6.95 -17.03 12.82
N HIS A 90 -7.29 -17.65 11.68
CA HIS A 90 -6.35 -18.01 10.64
C HIS A 90 -6.14 -16.89 9.62
N VAL A 91 -7.11 -15.99 9.41
CA VAL A 91 -7.05 -14.95 8.36
C VAL A 91 -6.00 -13.88 8.68
N ILE A 92 -4.77 -14.00 8.20
CA ILE A 92 -3.66 -13.04 8.43
C ILE A 92 -3.84 -11.76 7.62
N SER A 93 -4.25 -11.88 6.36
CA SER A 93 -4.46 -10.72 5.49
C SER A 93 -5.72 -10.86 4.64
N ALA A 94 -6.38 -9.74 4.42
CA ALA A 94 -7.54 -9.63 3.55
C ALA A 94 -7.28 -8.67 2.39
N VAL A 95 -7.59 -9.11 1.18
CA VAL A 95 -7.67 -8.26 -0.02
C VAL A 95 -9.13 -8.02 -0.39
N VAL A 96 -9.53 -6.76 -0.41
CA VAL A 96 -10.90 -6.33 -0.62
C VAL A 96 -10.99 -5.60 -1.93
N ARG A 97 -11.88 -6.07 -2.81
CA ARG A 97 -12.08 -5.50 -4.14
C ARG A 97 -13.37 -4.68 -4.14
N GLY A 98 -13.23 -3.37 -4.33
CA GLY A 98 -14.35 -2.49 -4.61
C GLY A 98 -14.49 -2.29 -6.11
N ARG A 99 -15.72 -2.32 -6.60
CA ARG A 99 -16.02 -1.99 -7.99
C ARG A 99 -16.81 -0.69 -8.02
N HIS A 100 -16.77 -0.03 -9.17
CA HIS A 100 -17.67 1.09 -9.39
C HIS A 100 -19.11 0.55 -9.42
N SER A 101 -19.88 0.85 -8.38
CA SER A 101 -21.31 0.56 -8.31
C SER A 101 -22.05 1.88 -8.48
N PRO A 102 -22.88 2.05 -9.54
CA PRO A 102 -23.60 3.30 -9.78
C PRO A 102 -24.59 3.66 -8.66
N ASP A 103 -25.01 2.66 -7.88
CA ASP A 103 -25.98 2.83 -6.80
C ASP A 103 -25.33 3.21 -5.45
N ASP A 104 -24.00 3.35 -5.35
CA ASP A 104 -23.27 3.69 -4.12
C ASP A 104 -23.65 2.81 -2.90
N ARG A 105 -24.21 1.60 -3.15
CA ARG A 105 -24.70 0.66 -2.10
C ARG A 105 -23.58 0.21 -1.17
N GLU A 106 -22.35 0.28 -1.66
CA GLU A 106 -21.14 -0.07 -0.92
C GLU A 106 -20.78 1.08 0.04
N GLY A 107 -21.29 1.01 1.27
CA GLY A 107 -20.97 2.01 2.29
C GLY A 107 -19.47 2.03 2.65
N PRO A 108 -18.86 3.22 2.87
CA PRO A 108 -17.43 3.36 3.17
C PRO A 108 -17.02 2.72 4.51
N PHE A 109 -18.00 2.28 5.30
CA PHE A 109 -17.85 1.68 6.64
C PHE A 109 -17.91 0.14 6.64
N TRP A 110 -17.81 -0.52 5.49
CA TRP A 110 -17.77 -2.00 5.40
C TRP A 110 -16.76 -2.62 6.38
N TRP A 111 -15.65 -1.92 6.62
CA TRP A 111 -14.58 -2.35 7.51
C TRP A 111 -15.02 -2.48 8.97
N ARG A 112 -16.10 -1.81 9.42
CA ARG A 112 -16.64 -2.00 10.78
C ARG A 112 -17.13 -3.42 10.99
N ARG A 113 -17.84 -3.97 10.00
CA ARG A 113 -18.32 -5.36 10.01
C ARG A 113 -17.16 -6.35 9.96
N VAL A 114 -16.18 -6.08 9.10
CA VAL A 114 -15.01 -6.96 8.95
C VAL A 114 -14.14 -6.94 10.22
N LEU A 115 -13.78 -5.78 10.74
CA LEU A 115 -12.91 -5.63 11.91
C LEU A 115 -13.56 -6.03 13.24
N SER A 116 -14.89 -6.13 13.30
CA SER A 116 -15.59 -6.66 14.48
C SER A 116 -15.56 -8.19 14.57
N ARG A 117 -15.23 -8.88 13.46
CA ARG A 117 -15.18 -10.35 13.36
C ARG A 117 -13.77 -10.87 13.07
N LEU A 118 -12.92 -10.06 12.45
CA LEU A 118 -11.57 -10.40 12.03
C LEU A 118 -10.56 -9.40 12.56
N ASP A 119 -9.37 -9.88 12.94
CA ASP A 119 -8.23 -9.03 13.26
C ASP A 119 -7.03 -9.27 12.30
N PRO A 120 -7.15 -8.90 11.01
CA PRO A 120 -6.07 -9.11 10.05
C PRO A 120 -4.87 -8.20 10.37
N GLN A 121 -3.65 -8.72 10.20
CA GLN A 121 -2.41 -7.91 10.24
C GLN A 121 -2.39 -6.90 9.11
N ARG A 122 -3.00 -7.25 7.98
CA ARG A 122 -2.92 -6.48 6.74
C ARG A 122 -4.25 -6.46 6.00
N ILE A 123 -4.74 -5.27 5.68
CA ILE A 123 -5.88 -5.05 4.81
C ILE A 123 -5.40 -4.34 3.56
N THR A 124 -5.71 -4.90 2.39
CA THR A 124 -5.48 -4.26 1.10
C THR A 124 -6.81 -3.99 0.44
N VAL A 125 -7.07 -2.76 0.02
CA VAL A 125 -8.26 -2.35 -0.71
C VAL A 125 -7.85 -1.96 -2.12
N ILE A 126 -8.54 -2.54 -3.11
CA ILE A 126 -8.38 -2.20 -4.52
C ILE A 126 -9.72 -1.70 -4.99
N ALA A 127 -9.85 -0.40 -5.22
CA ALA A 127 -11.13 0.23 -5.51
C ALA A 127 -10.95 1.54 -6.29
N PRO A 128 -12.02 2.10 -6.88
CA PRO A 128 -11.96 3.41 -7.51
C PRO A 128 -11.51 4.52 -6.54
N PRO A 129 -10.89 5.60 -7.05
CA PRO A 129 -10.42 6.69 -6.19
C PRO A 129 -11.50 7.20 -5.24
N SER A 130 -12.70 7.50 -5.74
CA SER A 130 -13.78 8.09 -4.96
C SER A 130 -14.19 7.25 -3.75
N PHE A 131 -14.21 5.92 -3.91
CA PHE A 131 -14.47 4.99 -2.81
C PHE A 131 -13.37 5.03 -1.75
N ILE A 132 -12.10 4.97 -2.18
CA ILE A 132 -10.94 5.07 -1.28
C ILE A 132 -10.98 6.40 -0.53
N GLY A 133 -11.26 7.49 -1.23
CA GLY A 133 -11.45 8.81 -0.62
C GLY A 133 -12.50 8.78 0.49
N LYS A 134 -13.73 8.35 0.19
CA LYS A 134 -14.82 8.24 1.18
C LYS A 134 -14.42 7.39 2.39
N MET A 135 -13.81 6.22 2.17
CA MET A 135 -13.34 5.30 3.22
C MET A 135 -12.25 5.91 4.11
N MET A 136 -11.42 6.80 3.55
CA MET A 136 -10.33 7.47 4.23
C MET A 136 -10.70 8.88 4.73
N GLY A 137 -11.96 9.28 4.60
CA GLY A 137 -12.45 10.59 5.05
C GLY A 137 -11.97 11.77 4.19
N ALA A 138 -11.62 11.52 2.93
CA ALA A 138 -11.21 12.52 1.96
C ALA A 138 -12.18 12.57 0.78
N GLN A 139 -12.89 13.68 0.61
CA GLN A 139 -13.67 13.90 -0.61
C GLN A 139 -12.71 14.12 -1.78
N ILE A 140 -12.77 13.26 -2.80
CA ILE A 140 -12.00 13.42 -4.04
C ILE A 140 -12.77 14.36 -4.97
N PHE A 141 -12.04 15.27 -5.60
CA PHE A 141 -12.57 16.12 -6.66
C PHE A 141 -12.65 15.32 -7.96
N GLU A 142 -13.86 15.10 -8.47
CA GLU A 142 -14.08 14.27 -9.66
C GLU A 142 -14.10 15.07 -10.97
N GLY A 143 -14.11 16.41 -10.91
CA GLY A 143 -14.26 17.27 -12.09
C GLY A 143 -13.14 17.10 -13.14
N HIS A 144 -11.98 16.61 -12.73
CA HIS A 144 -10.84 16.32 -13.62
C HIS A 144 -10.57 14.81 -13.80
N SER A 145 -11.37 13.93 -13.19
CA SER A 145 -11.14 12.47 -13.25
C SER A 145 -11.10 11.91 -14.68
N TRP A 146 -11.84 12.54 -15.59
CA TRP A 146 -11.89 12.18 -17.00
C TRP A 146 -10.53 12.29 -17.71
N ALA A 147 -9.65 13.21 -17.27
CA ALA A 147 -8.34 13.41 -17.89
C ALA A 147 -7.32 12.34 -17.48
N PHE A 148 -7.49 11.75 -16.29
CA PHE A 148 -6.57 10.73 -15.78
C PHE A 148 -7.05 9.30 -16.09
N GLU A 149 -8.37 9.09 -16.18
CA GLU A 149 -9.02 7.79 -16.33
C GLU A 149 -8.48 6.71 -15.39
N VAL A 150 -8.33 7.03 -14.10
CA VAL A 150 -7.83 6.09 -13.08
C VAL A 150 -8.99 5.19 -12.62
N PRO A 151 -9.07 3.91 -13.04
CA PRO A 151 -10.21 3.08 -12.66
C PRO A 151 -10.10 2.54 -11.24
N LEU A 152 -8.87 2.32 -10.75
CA LEU A 152 -8.56 1.66 -9.50
C LEU A 152 -7.29 2.25 -8.90
N GLN A 153 -7.25 2.28 -7.57
CA GLN A 153 -6.08 2.55 -6.75
C GLN A 153 -5.89 1.40 -5.75
N ILE A 154 -4.70 1.27 -5.17
CA ILE A 154 -4.42 0.30 -4.11
C ILE A 154 -4.08 1.04 -2.83
N LEU A 155 -4.81 0.75 -1.78
CA LEU A 155 -4.51 1.16 -0.41
C LEU A 155 -4.18 -0.09 0.40
N GLN A 156 -3.06 -0.11 1.11
CA GLN A 156 -2.78 -1.16 2.08
C GLN A 156 -2.41 -0.56 3.43
N LEU A 157 -3.01 -1.13 4.47
CA LEU A 157 -2.71 -0.82 5.86
C LEU A 157 -2.21 -2.09 6.54
N GLU A 158 -1.13 -1.96 7.30
CA GLU A 158 -0.50 -3.06 8.02
C GLU A 158 -0.12 -2.66 9.44
N ARG A 159 -0.14 -3.64 10.34
CA ARG A 159 0.28 -3.52 11.73
C ARG A 159 1.25 -4.64 12.10
N ILE A 160 2.19 -4.33 12.99
CA ILE A 160 3.24 -5.27 13.42
C ILE A 160 2.66 -6.43 14.25
N THR A 161 1.71 -6.14 15.13
CA THR A 161 1.16 -7.12 16.08
C THR A 161 -0.32 -7.35 15.84
N ARG A 162 -0.75 -8.61 15.95
CA ARG A 162 -2.18 -8.97 16.00
C ARG A 162 -2.68 -8.86 17.41
N ASN A 163 -3.91 -8.42 17.54
CA ASN A 163 -4.69 -8.70 18.73
C ASN A 163 -5.57 -9.89 18.38
N PHE A 164 -5.46 -10.99 19.13
CA PHE A 164 -6.33 -12.14 18.89
C PHE A 164 -7.81 -11.81 19.16
N ASP A 165 -8.06 -10.73 19.90
CA ASP A 165 -9.39 -10.17 20.13
C ASP A 165 -9.71 -9.06 19.10
N PRO A 166 -10.81 -9.21 18.33
CA PRO A 166 -11.30 -8.16 17.43
C PRO A 166 -11.61 -6.85 18.18
N ALA A 167 -11.58 -5.74 17.45
CA ALA A 167 -11.91 -4.44 18.04
C ALA A 167 -13.38 -4.41 18.48
N PRO A 168 -13.70 -3.87 19.67
CA PRO A 168 -15.09 -3.71 20.11
C PRO A 168 -15.90 -2.89 19.11
N VAL A 169 -17.13 -3.34 18.81
CA VAL A 169 -18.04 -2.66 17.86
C VAL A 169 -18.22 -1.18 18.24
N SER A 170 -18.35 -0.89 19.53
CA SER A 170 -18.50 0.47 20.06
C SER A 170 -17.29 1.39 19.78
N HIS A 171 -16.08 0.84 19.64
CA HIS A 171 -14.92 1.60 19.19
C HIS A 171 -15.01 1.88 17.69
N LEU A 172 -15.31 0.86 16.89
CA LEU A 172 -15.39 0.95 15.42
C LEU A 172 -16.49 1.91 14.95
N GLU A 173 -17.61 2.00 15.67
CA GLU A 173 -18.69 2.96 15.40
C GLU A 173 -18.27 4.42 15.59
N ARG A 174 -17.30 4.69 16.47
CA ARG A 174 -16.76 6.04 16.70
C ARG A 174 -15.74 6.45 15.64
N CYS A 175 -15.05 5.49 15.04
CA CYS A 175 -14.07 5.74 13.97
C CYS A 175 -14.79 6.23 12.71
N SER A 176 -14.29 7.32 12.14
CA SER A 176 -14.82 7.92 10.90
C SER A 176 -14.11 7.38 9.66
N THR A 177 -12.92 6.78 9.81
CA THR A 177 -12.11 6.29 8.69
C THR A 177 -11.50 4.93 9.00
N LEU A 178 -11.10 4.19 7.95
CA LEU A 178 -10.37 2.93 8.11
C LEU A 178 -9.01 3.13 8.81
N LEU A 179 -8.37 4.28 8.58
CA LEU A 179 -7.09 4.63 9.22
C LEU A 179 -7.23 4.77 10.75
N GLU A 180 -8.36 5.31 11.22
CA GLU A 180 -8.66 5.43 12.66
C GLU A 180 -9.03 4.09 13.30
N ALA A 181 -9.61 3.17 12.52
CA ALA A 181 -10.19 1.92 13.02
C ALA A 181 -9.17 0.92 13.58
N GLY A 182 -7.90 1.04 13.18
CA GLY A 182 -6.84 0.10 13.54
C GLY A 182 -5.62 0.78 14.16
N LYS A 183 -4.73 -0.04 14.72
CA LYS A 183 -3.38 0.37 15.16
C LYS A 183 -2.38 0.16 14.02
N TRP A 184 -2.65 0.79 12.88
CA TRP A 184 -1.81 0.67 11.70
C TRP A 184 -0.45 1.31 11.93
N SER A 185 0.61 0.61 11.53
CA SER A 185 2.00 1.07 11.62
C SER A 185 2.63 1.28 10.25
N SER A 186 2.00 0.78 9.18
CA SER A 186 2.46 0.93 7.82
C SER A 186 1.29 1.26 6.88
N LEU A 187 1.54 2.20 5.97
CA LEU A 187 0.64 2.59 4.90
C LEU A 187 1.36 2.41 3.55
N LEU A 188 0.70 1.76 2.61
CA LEU A 188 1.11 1.74 1.21
C LEU A 188 -0.02 2.30 0.36
N PHE A 189 0.33 3.19 -0.55
CA PHE A 189 -0.62 3.76 -1.49
C PHE A 189 -0.07 3.72 -2.91
N ASN A 190 -0.80 3.06 -3.81
CA ASN A 190 -0.57 3.09 -5.24
C ASN A 190 -1.70 3.89 -5.90
N GLU A 191 -1.37 5.10 -6.36
CA GLU A 191 -2.30 6.08 -6.92
C GLU A 191 -2.66 5.81 -8.38
N SER A 192 -2.04 4.79 -9.01
CA SER A 192 -2.07 4.51 -10.44
C SER A 192 -1.23 5.50 -11.26
N SER A 193 -1.51 5.59 -12.56
CA SER A 193 -0.81 6.43 -13.53
C SER A 193 -1.56 7.72 -13.79
N SER A 194 -0.84 8.84 -13.78
CA SER A 194 -1.31 10.15 -14.23
C SER A 194 -0.91 10.46 -15.68
N LEU A 195 -0.19 9.53 -16.34
CA LEU A 195 0.39 9.74 -17.67
C LEU A 195 -0.62 10.18 -18.73
N LYS A 196 -1.87 9.69 -18.63
CA LYS A 196 -2.91 10.05 -19.60
C LYS A 196 -3.27 11.54 -19.59
N ALA A 197 -3.15 12.20 -18.43
CA ALA A 197 -3.51 13.60 -18.27
C ALA A 197 -2.63 14.54 -19.13
N TYR A 198 -1.39 14.14 -19.42
CA TYR A 198 -0.45 14.91 -20.23
C TYR A 198 -0.82 14.96 -21.72
N ASN A 199 -1.76 14.13 -22.19
CA ASN A 199 -2.28 14.25 -23.56
C ASN A 199 -3.16 15.49 -23.76
N HIS A 200 -3.53 16.16 -22.69
CA HIS A 200 -4.41 17.31 -22.71
C HIS A 200 -3.63 18.62 -22.57
N TYR A 201 -4.04 19.61 -23.34
CA TYR A 201 -3.56 20.98 -23.16
C TYR A 201 -3.90 21.45 -21.74
N GLU A 202 -3.01 22.26 -21.15
CA GLU A 202 -3.17 22.77 -19.78
C GLU A 202 -3.31 21.67 -18.71
N TYR A 203 -2.69 20.50 -18.91
CA TYR A 203 -2.72 19.39 -17.94
C TYR A 203 -2.36 19.83 -16.51
N PHE A 204 -1.50 20.83 -16.36
CA PHE A 204 -1.06 21.39 -15.08
C PHE A 204 -2.17 22.05 -14.25
N LEU A 205 -3.33 22.35 -14.85
CA LEU A 205 -4.53 22.82 -14.15
C LEU A 205 -5.36 21.66 -13.57
N PHE A 206 -5.09 20.43 -13.97
CA PHE A 206 -5.85 19.27 -13.52
C PHE A 206 -5.42 18.81 -12.13
N GLN A 207 -6.37 18.19 -11.43
CA GLN A 207 -6.17 17.69 -10.08
C GLN A 207 -6.23 16.17 -10.12
N VAL A 208 -5.15 15.53 -9.67
CA VAL A 208 -5.07 14.07 -9.58
C VAL A 208 -6.20 13.55 -8.68
N PRO A 209 -6.98 12.54 -9.09
CA PRO A 209 -8.05 11.98 -8.27
C PRO A 209 -7.45 11.20 -7.10
N SER A 210 -7.13 11.90 -6.00
CA SER A 210 -6.40 11.34 -4.87
C SER A 210 -6.89 11.90 -3.53
N MET A 211 -6.83 11.06 -2.50
CA MET A 211 -7.07 11.48 -1.11
C MET A 211 -6.03 12.51 -0.62
N PHE A 212 -4.82 12.48 -1.18
CA PHE A 212 -3.74 13.38 -0.78
C PHE A 212 -3.99 14.83 -1.17
N SER A 213 -4.82 15.11 -2.18
CA SER A 213 -5.13 16.49 -2.49
C SER A 213 -5.89 17.18 -1.34
N LYS A 214 -6.85 16.47 -0.73
CA LYS A 214 -7.57 16.98 0.44
C LYS A 214 -6.68 17.01 1.67
N TRP A 215 -6.02 15.89 1.98
CA TRP A 215 -5.18 15.79 3.17
C TRP A 215 -4.00 16.78 3.14
N GLY A 216 -3.31 16.91 2.02
CA GLY A 216 -2.16 17.79 1.84
C GLY A 216 -2.53 19.28 1.81
N SER A 217 -3.76 19.62 1.42
CA SER A 217 -4.25 21.01 1.48
C SER A 217 -4.62 21.44 2.91
N LEU A 218 -4.94 20.49 3.80
CA LEU A 218 -5.31 20.79 5.19
C LEU A 218 -4.12 21.24 6.05
N THR A 219 -2.88 20.92 5.65
CA THR A 219 -1.68 21.28 6.42
C THR A 219 -1.44 22.79 6.49
N HIS A 220 -1.90 23.53 5.48
CA HIS A 220 -1.80 24.99 5.43
C HIS A 220 -2.88 25.70 6.25
N ILE A 221 -3.96 25.01 6.63
CA ILE A 221 -5.09 25.57 7.37
C ILE A 221 -4.87 25.29 8.86
N LYS A 222 -3.86 25.94 9.46
CA LYS A 222 -3.51 25.81 10.90
C LYS A 222 -4.61 26.28 11.87
N HIS A 223 -5.77 26.76 11.40
CA HIS A 223 -6.73 27.50 12.22
C HIS A 223 -8.22 27.12 12.08
N ARG A 224 -8.59 26.01 11.43
CA ARG A 224 -9.99 25.53 11.50
C ARG A 224 -10.10 24.11 12.04
N SER A 225 -10.83 24.04 13.14
CA SER A 225 -11.39 22.95 13.93
C SER A 225 -12.07 21.78 13.19
N GLN A 226 -11.59 21.36 12.01
CA GLN A 226 -12.00 20.08 11.43
C GLN A 226 -11.16 18.96 12.03
N LYS A 227 -11.77 18.27 13.01
CA LYS A 227 -11.40 16.98 13.62
C LYS A 227 -9.89 16.67 13.66
N LEU A 228 -9.30 16.85 14.84
CA LEU A 228 -7.95 16.43 15.26
C LEU A 228 -7.59 14.94 15.00
N THR A 229 -8.42 14.16 14.32
CA THR A 229 -8.28 12.70 14.22
C THR A 229 -7.30 12.26 13.14
N LEU A 230 -7.20 12.96 12.00
CA LEU A 230 -6.30 12.56 10.92
C LEU A 230 -4.81 12.65 11.32
N PRO A 231 -4.28 13.79 11.85
CA PRO A 231 -2.89 13.84 12.31
C PRO A 231 -2.60 12.78 13.37
N LEU A 232 -3.52 12.54 14.31
CA LEU A 232 -3.37 11.51 15.35
C LEU A 232 -3.29 10.09 14.76
N ALA A 233 -4.01 9.81 13.68
CA ALA A 233 -3.97 8.52 13.02
C ALA A 233 -2.69 8.35 12.18
N LEU A 234 -2.27 9.40 11.48
CA LEU A 234 -1.02 9.43 10.68
C LEU A 234 0.23 9.32 11.56
N ASN A 235 0.22 9.92 12.75
CA ASN A 235 1.32 9.84 13.71
C ASN A 235 1.61 8.41 14.20
N LYS A 236 0.72 7.44 13.99
CA LYS A 236 0.98 6.03 14.34
C LYS A 236 1.82 5.31 13.28
N LEU A 237 1.92 5.88 12.07
CA LEU A 237 2.61 5.27 10.96
C LEU A 237 4.12 5.41 11.12
N THR A 238 4.81 4.30 10.93
CA THR A 238 6.29 4.20 10.99
C THR A 238 6.89 3.86 9.62
N SER A 239 6.05 3.41 8.68
CA SER A 239 6.44 3.09 7.32
C SER A 239 5.39 3.64 6.35
N PHE A 240 5.85 4.31 5.30
CA PHE A 240 5.01 4.79 4.22
C PHE A 240 5.64 4.44 2.86
N ARG A 241 4.85 3.80 1.99
CA ARG A 241 5.22 3.61 0.58
C ARG A 241 4.23 4.34 -0.31
N TYR A 242 4.74 5.21 -1.16
CA TYR A 242 3.98 5.89 -2.18
C TYR A 242 4.41 5.41 -3.57
N THR A 243 3.45 5.05 -4.39
CA THR A 243 3.64 4.67 -5.79
C THR A 243 2.64 5.46 -6.62
N ALA A 244 3.13 6.21 -7.59
CA ALA A 244 2.30 6.89 -8.59
C ALA A 244 3.12 6.97 -9.86
N VAL A 245 2.53 6.69 -11.02
CA VAL A 245 3.26 6.73 -12.28
C VAL A 245 3.07 8.10 -12.93
N PHE A 246 4.17 8.84 -13.09
CA PHE A 246 4.22 10.22 -13.62
C PHE A 246 3.26 11.20 -12.93
N PRO A 247 3.21 11.28 -11.58
CA PRO A 247 2.39 12.30 -10.93
C PRO A 247 2.93 13.71 -11.22
N PHE A 248 2.05 14.70 -11.17
CA PHE A 248 2.47 16.10 -11.23
C PHE A 248 3.28 16.47 -9.98
N SER A 249 4.34 17.25 -10.12
CA SER A 249 5.20 17.67 -9.01
C SER A 249 4.45 18.49 -7.95
N ASN A 250 3.47 19.30 -8.36
CA ASN A 250 2.57 20.01 -7.45
C ASN A 250 1.76 19.04 -6.56
N HIS A 251 1.37 17.89 -7.10
CA HIS A 251 0.68 16.84 -6.37
C HIS A 251 1.64 16.05 -5.47
N VAL A 252 2.87 15.80 -5.93
CA VAL A 252 3.93 15.26 -5.07
C VAL A 252 4.13 16.15 -3.84
N LYS A 253 4.10 17.47 -3.99
CA LYS A 253 4.16 18.39 -2.84
C LYS A 253 2.98 18.19 -1.86
N LEU A 254 1.76 17.97 -2.35
CA LEU A 254 0.61 17.66 -1.50
C LEU A 254 0.79 16.33 -0.74
N VAL A 255 1.37 15.32 -1.38
CA VAL A 255 1.71 14.05 -0.71
C VAL A 255 2.75 14.31 0.39
N LEU A 256 3.81 15.05 0.10
CA LEU A 256 4.86 15.39 1.07
C LEU A 256 4.33 16.19 2.26
N ASN A 257 3.40 17.12 2.04
CA ASN A 257 2.70 17.81 3.12
C ASN A 257 2.03 16.81 4.10
N VAL A 258 1.44 15.72 3.59
CA VAL A 258 0.87 14.67 4.46
C VAL A 258 1.95 13.85 5.15
N VAL A 259 3.07 13.58 4.47
CA VAL A 259 4.22 12.89 5.06
C VAL A 259 4.78 13.68 6.24
N GLU A 260 4.79 15.01 6.16
CA GLU A 260 5.18 15.89 7.28
C GLU A 260 4.29 15.73 8.52
N LEU A 261 3.04 15.24 8.37
CA LEU A 261 2.15 14.90 9.49
C LEU A 261 2.41 13.52 10.09
N MET A 262 3.33 12.72 9.54
CA MET A 262 3.69 11.39 10.05
C MET A 262 4.94 11.50 10.93
N GLU A 263 4.84 12.08 12.13
CA GLU A 263 6.00 12.46 12.95
C GLU A 263 6.87 11.25 13.40
N ASN A 264 6.26 10.07 13.49
CA ASN A 264 6.93 8.81 13.85
C ASN A 264 7.38 7.98 12.63
N LEU A 265 7.32 8.55 11.42
CA LEU A 265 7.74 7.87 10.20
C LEU A 265 9.24 7.56 10.24
N ARG A 266 9.59 6.29 10.11
CA ARG A 266 10.97 5.78 10.11
C ARG A 266 11.44 5.41 8.71
N SER A 267 10.54 4.90 7.88
CA SER A 267 10.84 4.43 6.53
C SER A 267 9.91 5.06 5.50
N LEU A 268 10.49 5.72 4.50
CA LEU A 268 9.78 6.25 3.34
C LEU A 268 10.27 5.56 2.06
N SER A 269 9.36 5.04 1.24
CA SER A 269 9.67 4.50 -0.09
C SER A 269 8.83 5.20 -1.15
N VAL A 270 9.45 5.66 -2.23
CA VAL A 270 8.75 6.36 -3.32
C VAL A 270 9.11 5.78 -4.68
N GLN A 271 8.09 5.58 -5.51
CA GLN A 271 8.18 5.22 -6.92
C GLN A 271 7.31 6.19 -7.73
N LEU A 272 7.93 6.99 -8.59
CA LEU A 272 7.29 7.95 -9.50
C LEU A 272 7.27 7.44 -10.96
N ALA A 273 8.09 6.46 -11.30
CA ALA A 273 8.18 5.89 -12.65
C ALA A 273 7.43 4.55 -12.78
N PRO A 274 7.09 4.14 -14.02
CA PRO A 274 6.51 2.83 -14.28
C PRO A 274 7.44 1.69 -13.81
N SER A 275 6.86 0.61 -13.28
CA SER A 275 7.63 -0.58 -12.91
C SER A 275 8.25 -1.26 -14.13
N LYS A 276 9.33 -2.03 -13.95
CA LYS A 276 10.00 -2.76 -15.05
C LYS A 276 9.00 -3.66 -15.79
N GLY A 277 8.87 -3.46 -17.10
CA GLY A 277 7.95 -4.21 -17.97
C GLY A 277 6.52 -3.65 -18.02
N ASP A 278 6.25 -2.53 -17.36
CA ASP A 278 5.04 -1.74 -17.58
C ASP A 278 5.11 -1.05 -18.95
N LYS A 279 4.00 -1.11 -19.69
CA LYS A 279 3.87 -0.53 -21.04
C LYS A 279 3.14 0.80 -21.03
N ALA A 280 2.94 1.41 -19.85
CA ALA A 280 2.26 2.69 -19.71
C ALA A 280 2.82 3.76 -20.67
N THR A 281 4.15 3.88 -20.77
CA THR A 281 4.81 4.82 -21.68
C THR A 281 4.57 4.49 -23.15
N GLU A 282 4.73 3.22 -23.56
CA GLU A 282 4.53 2.78 -24.95
C GLU A 282 3.08 2.98 -25.44
N LEU A 283 2.11 2.83 -24.53
CA LEU A 283 0.68 2.96 -24.84
C LEU A 283 0.27 4.43 -25.03
N GLU A 284 0.77 5.32 -24.18
CA GLU A 284 0.40 6.74 -24.16
C GLU A 284 1.26 7.60 -25.10
N GLN A 285 2.47 7.18 -25.48
CA GLN A 285 3.29 7.85 -26.50
C GLN A 285 2.64 7.94 -27.90
N ARG A 286 1.48 7.31 -28.09
CA ARG A 286 0.65 7.44 -29.30
C ARG A 286 -0.26 8.67 -29.29
N GLY A 287 -0.33 9.40 -28.17
CA GLY A 287 -1.14 10.60 -28.03
C GLY A 287 -0.39 11.89 -28.38
N SER A 288 -0.95 13.03 -27.97
CA SER A 288 -0.44 14.39 -28.25
C SER A 288 0.50 14.95 -27.18
N MET A 289 0.84 14.15 -26.17
CA MET A 289 1.74 14.53 -25.07
C MET A 289 3.16 14.83 -25.55
N ASP A 290 3.79 15.88 -25.02
CA ASP A 290 5.25 16.04 -25.11
C ASP A 290 5.93 14.98 -24.23
N PRO A 291 6.75 14.08 -24.80
CA PRO A 291 7.37 13.01 -24.04
C PRO A 291 8.32 13.52 -22.94
N SER A 292 8.75 14.78 -22.97
CA SER A 292 9.67 15.38 -21.99
C SER A 292 8.97 15.77 -20.69
N ASP A 293 7.72 16.23 -20.76
CA ASP A 293 6.98 16.79 -19.62
C ASP A 293 6.89 15.80 -18.44
N PRO A 294 6.49 14.53 -18.62
CA PRO A 294 6.40 13.59 -17.50
C PRO A 294 7.75 13.33 -16.82
N TRP A 295 8.86 13.34 -17.57
CA TRP A 295 10.19 13.12 -16.99
C TRP A 295 10.68 14.35 -16.23
N MET A 296 10.40 15.57 -16.72
CA MET A 296 10.68 16.80 -15.98
C MET A 296 9.91 16.86 -14.66
N GLU A 297 8.66 16.39 -14.64
CA GLU A 297 7.84 16.28 -13.43
C GLU A 297 8.41 15.26 -12.45
N ILE A 298 8.96 14.13 -12.92
CA ILE A 298 9.69 13.16 -12.07
C ILE A 298 10.94 13.79 -11.45
N ALA A 299 11.77 14.47 -12.26
CA ALA A 299 12.98 15.12 -11.77
C ALA A 299 12.66 16.17 -10.69
N THR A 300 11.67 17.02 -10.96
CA THR A 300 11.17 18.02 -10.01
C THR A 300 10.59 17.35 -8.75
N GLY A 301 9.81 16.28 -8.93
CA GLY A 301 9.25 15.48 -7.85
C GLY A 301 10.32 14.89 -6.92
N TYR A 302 11.38 14.32 -7.47
CA TYR A 302 12.49 13.77 -6.69
C TYR A 302 13.33 14.85 -6.01
N SER A 303 13.47 16.03 -6.59
CA SER A 303 14.07 17.20 -5.91
C SER A 303 13.26 17.59 -4.66
N LEU A 304 11.93 17.70 -4.79
CA LEU A 304 11.03 17.97 -3.65
C LEU A 304 11.11 16.87 -2.57
N ILE A 305 11.13 15.60 -2.98
CA ILE A 305 11.27 14.46 -2.08
C ILE A 305 12.61 14.52 -1.35
N GLY A 306 13.72 14.78 -2.06
CA GLY A 306 15.05 14.88 -1.46
C GLY A 306 15.10 15.93 -0.35
N HIS A 307 14.57 17.12 -0.62
CA HIS A 307 14.49 18.18 0.40
C HIS A 307 13.62 17.78 1.60
N SER A 308 12.45 17.18 1.35
CA SER A 308 11.57 16.71 2.43
C SER A 308 12.22 15.60 3.26
N VAL A 309 12.92 14.65 2.64
CA VAL A 309 13.66 13.58 3.32
C VAL A 309 14.76 14.14 4.20
N ARG A 310 15.52 15.14 3.70
CA ARG A 310 16.53 15.83 4.49
C ARG A 310 15.92 16.51 5.71
N ASP A 311 14.83 17.25 5.53
CA ASP A 311 14.15 17.97 6.60
C ASP A 311 13.54 17.02 7.64
N LEU A 312 12.90 15.94 7.21
CA LEU A 312 12.36 14.88 8.07
C LEU A 312 13.45 14.10 8.80
N GLY A 313 14.61 13.88 8.16
CA GLY A 313 15.77 13.27 8.81
C GLY A 313 16.39 14.13 9.90
N ASN A 314 16.29 15.46 9.76
CA ASN A 314 16.82 16.44 10.70
C ASN A 314 15.84 16.76 11.84
N ARG A 315 14.54 16.82 11.55
CA ARG A 315 13.49 17.29 12.48
C ARG A 315 12.58 16.18 13.01
N SER A 316 12.58 15.00 12.39
CA SER A 316 11.63 13.93 12.66
C SER A 316 12.34 12.58 12.83
N SER A 317 11.59 11.49 12.78
CA SER A 317 12.08 10.13 13.07
C SER A 317 12.58 9.37 11.83
N LEU A 318 12.71 10.02 10.67
CA LEU A 318 13.00 9.34 9.42
C LEU A 318 14.45 8.84 9.40
N VAL A 319 14.63 7.53 9.19
CA VAL A 319 15.94 6.87 9.21
C VAL A 319 16.28 6.14 7.92
N VAL A 320 15.27 5.79 7.12
CA VAL A 320 15.44 5.10 5.84
C VAL A 320 14.59 5.78 4.78
N PHE A 321 15.21 6.13 3.66
CA PHE A 321 14.55 6.57 2.45
C PHE A 321 14.94 5.67 1.28
N ARG A 322 13.97 5.26 0.46
CA ARG A 322 14.19 4.45 -0.73
C ARG A 322 13.54 5.08 -1.96
N ALA A 323 14.35 5.39 -2.97
CA ALA A 323 13.89 5.73 -4.31
C ALA A 323 13.81 4.44 -5.14
N CYS A 324 12.59 3.90 -5.30
CA CYS A 324 12.38 2.65 -6.03
C CYS A 324 12.75 2.76 -7.52
N ASP A 325 12.66 3.96 -8.09
CA ASP A 325 13.00 4.22 -9.49
C ASP A 325 14.50 4.12 -9.79
N TYR A 326 15.35 4.06 -8.76
CA TYR A 326 16.80 3.84 -8.91
C TYR A 326 17.13 2.47 -9.54
N ALA A 327 16.18 1.53 -9.46
CA ALA A 327 16.26 0.23 -10.13
C ALA A 327 16.07 0.33 -11.65
N PHE A 328 15.58 1.46 -12.17
CA PHE A 328 15.43 1.72 -13.60
C PHE A 328 16.70 2.39 -14.14
N ASP A 329 17.50 1.63 -14.89
CA ASP A 329 18.84 2.06 -15.35
C ASP A 329 18.86 3.43 -16.04
N PRO A 330 17.88 3.80 -16.91
CA PRO A 330 17.88 5.11 -17.56
C PRO A 330 17.69 6.29 -16.61
N LEU A 331 16.94 6.13 -15.52
CA LEU A 331 16.72 7.20 -14.52
C LEU A 331 17.86 7.32 -13.52
N ARG A 332 18.66 6.25 -13.34
CA ARG A 332 19.68 6.18 -12.29
C ARG A 332 20.65 7.38 -12.29
N PRO A 333 21.23 7.82 -13.43
CA PRO A 333 22.19 8.93 -13.43
C PRO A 333 21.56 10.24 -12.94
N GLU A 334 20.36 10.56 -13.42
CA GLU A 334 19.64 11.78 -13.06
C GLU A 334 19.24 11.76 -11.58
N LEU A 335 18.68 10.64 -11.09
CA LEU A 335 18.33 10.49 -9.68
C LEU A 335 19.57 10.55 -8.76
N SER A 336 20.70 10.03 -9.22
CA SER A 336 21.96 10.10 -8.47
C SER A 336 22.45 11.53 -8.34
N SER A 337 22.35 12.34 -9.41
CA SER A 337 22.67 13.77 -9.35
C SER A 337 21.73 14.50 -8.39
N ILE A 338 20.41 14.42 -8.61
CA ILE A 338 19.42 15.18 -7.84
C ILE A 338 19.48 14.82 -6.34
N LEU A 339 19.45 13.53 -6.01
CA LEU A 339 19.43 13.10 -4.61
C LEU A 339 20.81 13.17 -3.97
N GLY A 340 21.89 12.97 -4.74
CA GLY A 340 23.26 13.13 -4.26
C GLY A 340 23.54 14.57 -3.84
N ASP A 341 23.21 15.53 -4.69
CA ASP A 341 23.38 16.96 -4.41
C ASP A 341 22.61 17.42 -3.14
N ILE A 342 21.51 16.76 -2.79
CA ILE A 342 20.68 17.12 -1.63
C ILE A 342 21.06 16.35 -0.37
N LEU A 343 21.41 15.06 -0.48
CA LEU A 343 21.55 14.13 0.64
C LEU A 343 23.00 13.72 0.95
N ASP A 344 23.95 13.78 0.00
CA ASP A 344 25.29 13.23 0.25
C ASP A 344 26.11 14.10 1.22
N ASP A 345 25.88 15.41 1.23
CA ASP A 345 26.49 16.34 2.20
C ASP A 345 25.86 16.30 3.61
N SER A 346 24.99 15.31 3.87
CA SER A 346 24.20 15.25 5.11
C SER A 346 24.44 13.97 5.92
N GLU A 347 23.59 13.70 6.91
CA GLU A 347 23.70 12.53 7.79
C GLU A 347 23.26 11.21 7.12
N TRP A 348 23.08 11.20 5.80
CA TRP A 348 22.60 10.05 5.06
C TRP A 348 23.75 9.28 4.38
N ILE A 349 23.62 7.95 4.31
CA ILE A 349 24.54 7.07 3.60
C ILE A 349 23.74 6.33 2.53
N HIS A 350 24.15 6.48 1.27
CA HIS A 350 23.61 5.73 0.14
C HIS A 350 24.20 4.31 0.06
N ASP A 351 23.40 3.33 -0.34
CA ASP A 351 23.79 1.93 -0.52
C ASP A 351 24.20 1.56 -1.96
N GLY A 352 24.19 2.53 -2.89
CA GLY A 352 24.43 2.31 -4.32
C GLY A 352 23.25 1.67 -5.07
N GLN A 353 22.15 1.37 -4.38
CA GLN A 353 20.97 0.66 -4.91
C GLN A 353 19.67 1.46 -4.71
N GLY A 354 19.78 2.76 -4.39
CA GLY A 354 18.64 3.66 -4.24
C GLY A 354 18.08 3.73 -2.83
N THR A 355 18.82 3.30 -1.82
CA THR A 355 18.44 3.45 -0.41
C THR A 355 19.44 4.35 0.31
N TRP A 356 18.90 5.35 1.02
CA TRP A 356 19.64 6.21 1.92
C TRP A 356 19.27 5.83 3.36
N THR A 357 20.28 5.65 4.22
CA THR A 357 20.12 5.33 5.65
C THR A 357 20.88 6.33 6.50
N LYS A 358 20.29 6.80 7.60
CA LYS A 358 20.94 7.74 8.52
C LYS A 358 22.19 7.12 9.19
N LYS A 359 23.29 7.87 9.30
CA LYS A 359 24.60 7.44 9.84
C LYS A 359 24.49 6.79 11.23
N ASP A 360 23.74 7.41 12.15
CA ASP A 360 23.55 6.93 13.52
C ASP A 360 22.77 5.61 13.63
N PHE A 361 22.01 5.25 12.59
CA PHE A 361 21.31 3.98 12.55
C PHE A 361 22.25 2.80 12.26
N LYS A 362 23.35 3.04 11.52
CA LYS A 362 24.35 2.00 11.20
C LYS A 362 25.32 1.73 12.35
N SER A 363 25.65 2.74 13.17
CA SER A 363 26.59 2.60 14.29
C SER A 363 26.04 1.77 15.47
N GLY A 364 24.71 1.58 15.57
CA GLY A 364 24.07 0.82 16.65
C GLY A 364 23.70 -0.65 16.37
N ASN A 365 23.81 -1.15 15.13
CA ASN A 365 23.10 -2.39 14.76
C ASN A 365 23.87 -3.44 13.91
N PHE A 366 25.19 -3.35 13.82
CA PHE A 366 25.97 -4.42 13.17
C PHE A 366 26.01 -5.77 13.94
N ALA A 367 25.39 -5.87 15.13
CA ALA A 367 25.32 -7.11 15.90
C ALA A 367 23.98 -7.88 15.82
N ALA A 368 22.89 -7.33 15.27
CA ALA A 368 21.57 -7.97 15.40
C ALA A 368 20.63 -7.96 14.17
N ALA A 369 20.97 -7.33 13.05
CA ALA A 369 20.03 -7.13 11.93
C ALA A 369 20.38 -7.92 10.66
N ARG A 370 20.76 -9.20 10.78
CA ARG A 370 20.42 -10.19 9.76
C ARG A 370 19.05 -10.74 10.15
N VAL A 371 17.97 -10.12 9.66
CA VAL A 371 16.62 -10.69 9.43
C VAL A 371 15.63 -9.52 9.22
N LYS A 372 14.84 -9.62 8.12
CA LYS A 372 13.78 -8.70 7.62
C LYS A 372 14.21 -7.54 6.70
N ALA A 373 14.97 -7.86 5.66
CA ALA A 373 14.67 -7.31 4.34
C ALA A 373 13.56 -8.21 3.75
N ILE A 374 12.31 -7.74 3.78
CA ILE A 374 11.20 -8.41 3.08
C ILE A 374 11.00 -7.68 1.75
N VAL A 375 11.13 -8.47 0.69
CA VAL A 375 10.78 -8.20 -0.71
C VAL A 375 9.33 -7.76 -0.85
#